data_AF-A0A4V1WF90-F1
#
_entry.id   AF-A0A4V1WF90-F1
#
_cell.length_a   1.000
_cell.length_b   1.000
_cell.length_c   1.000
_cell.angle_alpha   90.00
_cell.angle_beta   90.00
_cell.angle_gamma   90.00
#
_symmetry.space_group_name_H-M   'P 1'
#
loop_
_entity.id
_entity.type
_entity.pdbx_description
1 polymer ?
#
loop_
_entity_poly.entity_id
_entity_poly.type
_entity_poly.pdbx_seq_one_letter_code
_entity_poly.pdbx_strand_id
1 'polypeptide(L)'
;MRLLLAIFLISSSIGLSQNDCNYTEREVISLFKHINKTDASNIDQPEIREKDFHKNFDTIIKVMNCADFEIEKGNYSKRQKRNIEIAIGRTLIHIFQNAPERILNDSFIALIKSQLESANLKKSTLIIALSVYRYDYKDDFEDLELYFMKALKEWDIHIDELAYS
;
A
#
# COMPACT_ATOMS: atom_id res chain seq x y z
N MET A 1 -33.13 -26.09 -36.39
CA MET A 1 -32.27 -24.89 -36.46
C MET A 1 -32.14 -24.34 -35.05
N ARG A 2 -31.26 -24.94 -34.22
CA ARG A 2 -30.02 -24.31 -33.70
C ARG A 2 -30.23 -22.85 -33.24
N LEU A 3 -30.38 -22.65 -31.93
CA LEU A 3 -29.55 -21.70 -31.18
C LEU A 3 -29.55 -22.09 -29.69
N LEU A 4 -28.62 -22.98 -29.36
CA LEU A 4 -28.12 -23.16 -28.00
C LEU A 4 -27.35 -21.88 -27.65
N LEU A 5 -27.90 -21.04 -26.76
CA LEU A 5 -27.13 -19.95 -26.16
C LEU A 5 -26.38 -20.53 -24.95
N ALA A 6 -25.22 -21.12 -25.25
CA ALA A 6 -24.26 -21.52 -24.24
C ALA A 6 -23.57 -20.26 -23.67
N ILE A 7 -23.58 -20.17 -22.35
CA ILE A 7 -22.42 -19.92 -21.46
C ILE A 7 -21.44 -18.85 -21.96
N PHE A 8 -21.34 -17.74 -21.23
CA PHE A 8 -20.06 -17.05 -21.00
C PHE A 8 -20.17 -16.14 -19.77
N LEU A 9 -20.49 -16.72 -18.61
CA LEU A 9 -20.07 -16.12 -17.33
C LEU A 9 -18.59 -16.50 -17.14
N ILE A 10 -17.72 -15.87 -17.94
CA ILE A 10 -16.35 -15.66 -17.49
C ILE A 10 -16.48 -14.60 -16.39
N SER A 11 -16.69 -15.08 -15.17
CA SER A 11 -16.25 -14.35 -14.00
C SER A 11 -14.77 -14.12 -14.20
N SER A 12 -14.44 -12.90 -14.58
CA SER A 12 -13.09 -12.35 -14.63
C SER A 12 -12.51 -12.41 -13.22
N SER A 13 -12.04 -13.58 -12.79
CA SER A 13 -10.98 -13.66 -11.81
C SER A 13 -9.75 -13.09 -12.50
N ILE A 14 -9.68 -11.75 -12.54
CA ILE A 14 -8.42 -11.03 -12.62
C ILE A 14 -7.74 -11.39 -11.31
N GLY A 15 -7.12 -12.58 -11.29
CA GLY A 15 -6.17 -12.93 -10.27
C GLY A 15 -5.10 -11.88 -10.36
N LEU A 16 -4.96 -11.08 -9.31
CA LEU A 16 -3.70 -10.44 -8.99
C LEU A 16 -2.66 -11.57 -9.02
N SER A 17 -1.96 -11.71 -10.14
CA SER A 17 -0.88 -12.67 -10.28
C SER A 17 0.23 -12.21 -9.35
N GLN A 18 0.24 -12.72 -8.13
CA GLN A 18 1.37 -12.54 -7.23
C GLN A 18 2.59 -13.17 -7.90
N ASN A 19 3.71 -12.45 -7.90
CA ASN A 19 4.95 -12.95 -8.48
C ASN A 19 5.72 -13.73 -7.41
N ASP A 20 6.27 -14.89 -7.76
CA ASP A 20 7.23 -15.56 -6.88
C ASP A 20 8.54 -14.79 -6.90
N CYS A 21 8.77 -14.00 -5.85
CA CYS A 21 9.94 -13.14 -5.76
C CYS A 21 11.17 -13.83 -5.17
N ASN A 22 10.96 -14.94 -4.45
CA ASN A 22 12.00 -15.72 -3.77
C ASN A 22 12.86 -14.87 -2.82
N TYR A 23 12.25 -13.93 -2.09
CA TYR A 23 12.99 -13.14 -1.12
C TYR A 23 13.22 -13.93 0.16
N THR A 24 14.47 -14.05 0.59
CA THR A 24 14.76 -14.54 1.93
C THR A 24 14.32 -13.50 2.97
N GLU A 25 13.97 -13.96 4.17
CA GLU A 25 13.63 -13.07 5.29
C GLU A 25 14.73 -12.03 5.58
N ARG A 26 16.01 -12.42 5.40
CA ARG A 26 17.14 -11.52 5.59
C ARG A 26 17.15 -10.40 4.55
N GLU A 27 16.81 -10.71 3.30
CA GLU A 27 16.71 -9.72 2.22
C GLU A 27 15.54 -8.77 2.48
N VAL A 28 14.36 -9.29 2.84
CA VAL A 28 13.21 -8.47 3.23
C VAL A 28 13.59 -7.48 4.32
N ILE A 29 14.24 -7.96 5.40
CA ILE A 29 14.67 -7.08 6.49
C ILE A 29 15.74 -6.08 6.06
N SER A 30 16.65 -6.47 5.16
CA SER A 30 17.65 -5.56 4.61
C SER A 30 16.99 -4.42 3.82
N LEU A 31 16.01 -4.75 2.98
CA LEU A 31 15.23 -3.78 2.20
C LEU A 31 14.51 -2.78 3.12
N PHE A 32 13.75 -3.25 4.10
CA PHE A 32 13.02 -2.37 5.02
C PHE A 32 13.92 -1.56 5.95
N LYS A 33 15.14 -2.04 6.28
CA LYS A 33 16.15 -1.23 6.96
C LYS A 33 16.68 -0.12 6.06
N HIS A 34 16.91 -0.42 4.78
CA HIS A 34 17.37 0.58 3.81
C HIS A 34 16.31 1.68 3.63
N ILE A 35 15.04 1.30 3.41
CA ILE A 35 13.91 2.23 3.29
C ILE A 35 13.85 3.17 4.50
N ASN A 36 13.84 2.62 5.72
CA ASN A 36 13.81 3.44 6.95
C ASN A 36 15.00 4.41 7.06
N LYS A 37 16.17 4.01 6.57
CA LYS A 37 17.36 4.88 6.56
C LYS A 37 17.20 6.02 5.56
N THR A 38 16.74 5.72 4.35
CA THR A 38 16.57 6.71 3.29
C THR A 38 15.43 7.68 3.57
N ASP A 39 14.30 7.21 4.11
CA ASP A 39 13.16 8.05 4.51
C ASP A 39 13.52 9.08 5.60
N ALA A 40 14.51 8.74 6.44
CA ALA A 40 15.04 9.60 7.50
C ALA A 40 16.22 10.48 7.06
N SER A 41 16.63 10.41 5.79
CA SER A 41 17.77 11.15 5.24
C SER A 41 17.33 12.25 4.29
N ASN A 42 18.30 13.06 3.81
CA ASN A 42 18.07 14.08 2.78
C ASN A 42 16.98 15.10 3.13
N ILE A 43 16.78 15.39 4.43
CA ILE A 43 15.75 16.31 4.92
C ILE A 43 15.92 17.71 4.31
N ASP A 44 17.17 18.15 4.12
CA ASP A 44 17.52 19.44 3.53
C ASP A 44 17.52 19.44 1.99
N GLN A 45 17.19 18.32 1.34
CA GLN A 45 17.20 18.14 -0.11
C GLN A 45 15.85 17.56 -0.60
N PRO A 46 14.80 18.40 -0.71
CA PRO A 46 13.42 17.93 -0.94
C PRO A 46 13.24 17.09 -2.20
N GLU A 47 13.86 17.48 -3.32
CA GLU A 47 13.75 16.76 -4.60
C GLU A 47 14.34 15.35 -4.53
N ILE A 48 15.47 15.19 -3.83
CA ILE A 48 16.11 13.88 -3.64
C ILE A 48 15.25 13.03 -2.70
N ARG A 49 14.72 13.66 -1.65
CA ARG A 49 13.87 12.97 -0.68
C ARG A 49 12.57 12.46 -1.31
N GLU A 50 11.94 13.25 -2.17
CA GLU A 50 10.75 12.84 -2.92
C GLU A 50 11.06 11.64 -3.83
N LYS A 51 12.18 11.69 -4.56
CA LYS A 51 12.63 10.56 -5.38
C LYS A 51 12.90 9.30 -4.57
N ASP A 52 13.49 9.45 -3.38
CA ASP A 52 13.71 8.33 -2.46
C ASP A 52 12.38 7.74 -1.99
N PHE A 53 11.38 8.55 -1.65
CA PHE A 53 10.04 8.06 -1.30
C PHE A 53 9.38 7.29 -2.43
N HIS A 54 9.45 7.79 -3.67
CA HIS A 54 8.92 7.07 -4.83
C HIS A 54 9.60 5.70 -5.02
N LYS A 55 10.92 5.66 -4.93
CA LYS A 55 11.68 4.40 -5.05
C LYS A 55 11.36 3.42 -3.90
N ASN A 56 11.21 3.93 -2.68
CA ASN A 56 10.87 3.13 -1.52
C ASN A 56 9.46 2.57 -1.64
N PHE A 57 8.51 3.38 -2.13
CA PHE A 57 7.17 2.94 -2.43
C PHE A 57 7.17 1.81 -3.45
N ASP A 58 7.84 1.98 -4.60
CA ASP A 58 7.93 0.95 -5.63
C ASP A 58 8.54 -0.36 -5.10
N THR A 59 9.51 -0.25 -4.18
CA THR A 59 10.12 -1.41 -3.51
C THR A 59 9.14 -2.11 -2.58
N ILE A 60 8.40 -1.35 -1.75
CA ILE A 60 7.38 -1.90 -0.85
C ILE A 60 6.29 -2.62 -1.65
N ILE A 61 5.80 -1.99 -2.71
CA ILE A 61 4.77 -2.55 -3.58
C ILE A 61 5.25 -3.83 -4.25
N LYS A 62 6.50 -3.83 -4.74
CA LYS A 62 7.09 -5.04 -5.31
C LYS A 62 7.08 -6.18 -4.29
N VAL A 63 7.48 -5.91 -3.04
CA VAL A 63 7.50 -6.92 -1.96
C VAL A 63 6.09 -7.37 -1.58
N MET A 64 5.12 -6.45 -1.47
CA MET A 64 3.72 -6.78 -1.17
C MET A 64 3.06 -7.64 -2.25
N ASN A 65 3.45 -7.48 -3.52
CA ASN A 65 2.97 -8.29 -4.63
C ASN A 65 3.60 -9.69 -4.69
N CYS A 66 4.53 -10.02 -3.79
CA CYS A 66 5.15 -11.33 -3.74
C CYS A 66 4.27 -12.34 -3.00
N ALA A 67 4.05 -13.52 -3.56
CA ALA A 67 3.19 -14.55 -2.95
C ALA A 67 3.77 -15.09 -1.63
N ASP A 68 5.10 -15.05 -1.50
CA ASP A 68 5.88 -15.53 -0.35
C ASP A 68 6.09 -14.48 0.74
N PHE A 69 5.61 -13.24 0.55
CA PHE A 69 5.74 -12.20 1.56
C PHE A 69 4.65 -12.33 2.63
N GLU A 70 5.02 -12.79 3.82
CA GLU A 70 4.11 -12.90 4.96
C GLU A 70 4.75 -12.36 6.24
N ILE A 71 4.25 -11.25 6.78
CA ILE A 71 4.79 -10.65 8.02
C ILE A 71 4.41 -11.50 9.23
N GLU A 72 3.15 -11.91 9.34
CA GLU A 72 2.70 -12.58 10.57
C GLU A 72 3.20 -14.01 10.69
N LYS A 73 3.25 -14.74 9.56
CA LYS A 73 3.72 -16.12 9.47
C LYS A 73 5.23 -16.23 9.26
N GLY A 74 5.89 -15.18 8.77
CA GLY A 74 7.35 -15.13 8.64
C GLY A 74 8.07 -15.18 9.99
N ASN A 75 9.29 -15.70 10.01
CA ASN A 75 10.12 -15.85 11.21
C ASN A 75 10.83 -14.54 11.59
N TYR A 76 10.05 -13.45 11.67
CA TYR A 76 10.54 -12.13 12.06
C TYR A 76 10.40 -11.91 13.57
N SER A 77 11.45 -11.43 14.21
CA SER A 77 11.37 -10.93 15.58
C SER A 77 10.41 -9.72 15.67
N LYS A 78 9.88 -9.45 16.87
CA LYS A 78 9.03 -8.28 17.14
C LYS A 78 9.65 -6.95 16.66
N ARG A 79 10.97 -6.80 16.82
CA ARG A 79 11.71 -5.62 16.36
C ARG A 79 11.74 -5.52 14.83
N GLN A 80 11.91 -6.65 14.15
CA GLN A 80 11.91 -6.72 12.69
C GLN A 80 10.52 -6.41 12.13
N LYS A 81 9.45 -7.01 12.67
CA LYS A 81 8.06 -6.67 12.30
C LYS A 81 7.78 -5.18 12.45
N ARG A 82 8.16 -4.59 13.59
CA ARG A 82 8.05 -3.14 13.83
C ARG A 82 8.82 -2.30 12.81
N ASN A 83 10.02 -2.70 12.41
CA ASN A 83 10.78 -1.97 11.39
C ASN A 83 10.09 -1.99 10.03
N ILE A 84 9.50 -3.13 9.64
CA ILE A 84 8.71 -3.24 8.42
C ILE A 84 7.51 -2.30 8.49
N GLU A 85 6.74 -2.36 9.58
CA GLU A 85 5.56 -1.50 9.80
C GLU A 85 5.88 0.00 9.74
N ILE A 86 7.00 0.43 10.35
CA ILE A 86 7.42 1.84 10.32
C ILE A 86 7.76 2.29 8.90
N ALA A 87 8.50 1.48 8.15
CA ALA A 87 8.87 1.80 6.78
C ALA A 87 7.61 1.93 5.91
N ILE A 88 6.72 0.93 5.96
CA ILE A 88 5.45 0.98 5.22
C ILE A 88 4.66 2.23 5.60
N GLY A 89 4.44 2.46 6.89
CA GLY A 89 3.63 3.60 7.35
C GLY A 89 4.18 4.96 6.92
N ARG A 90 5.49 5.19 7.09
CA ARG A 90 6.13 6.46 6.71
C ARG A 90 6.08 6.68 5.21
N THR A 91 6.45 5.67 4.42
CA THR A 91 6.41 5.80 2.97
C THR A 91 4.98 6.03 2.48
N LEU A 92 3.97 5.33 3.02
CA LEU A 92 2.57 5.55 2.66
C LEU A 92 2.12 6.98 2.96
N ILE A 93 2.42 7.53 4.15
CA ILE A 93 2.11 8.93 4.46
C ILE A 93 2.67 9.85 3.38
N HIS A 94 3.96 9.71 3.05
CA HIS A 94 4.60 10.57 2.06
C HIS A 94 4.02 10.44 0.65
N ILE A 95 3.64 9.23 0.24
CA ILE A 95 3.01 9.02 -1.07
C ILE A 95 1.62 9.64 -1.11
N PHE A 96 0.81 9.46 -0.06
CA PHE A 96 -0.48 10.12 0.05
C PHE A 96 -0.35 11.66 0.02
N GLN A 97 0.70 12.22 0.60
CA GLN A 97 0.93 13.66 0.63
C GLN A 97 1.45 14.28 -0.68
N ASN A 98 2.14 13.52 -1.52
CA ASN A 98 2.87 14.10 -2.66
C ASN A 98 2.49 13.50 -4.01
N ALA A 99 1.99 12.27 -4.03
CA ALA A 99 1.61 11.55 -5.25
C ALA A 99 0.43 10.58 -4.99
N PRO A 100 -0.71 11.08 -4.45
CA PRO A 100 -1.85 10.24 -4.06
C PRO A 100 -2.42 9.41 -5.21
N GLU A 101 -2.35 9.89 -6.46
CA GLU A 101 -2.79 9.18 -7.65
C GLU A 101 -2.03 7.85 -7.88
N ARG A 102 -0.80 7.73 -7.37
CA ARG A 102 -0.03 6.48 -7.44
C ARG A 102 -0.64 5.36 -6.61
N ILE A 103 -1.34 5.68 -5.52
CA ILE A 103 -1.95 4.70 -4.62
C ILE A 103 -3.48 4.66 -4.71
N LEU A 104 -4.12 5.78 -5.07
CA LEU A 104 -5.56 5.90 -5.26
C LEU A 104 -5.96 5.52 -6.69
N ASN A 105 -5.79 4.25 -7.02
CA ASN A 105 -6.29 3.64 -8.26
C ASN A 105 -6.64 2.17 -8.03
N ASP A 106 -7.39 1.59 -8.97
CA ASP A 106 -7.99 0.26 -8.81
C ASP A 106 -6.99 -0.86 -8.50
N SER A 107 -5.83 -0.84 -9.15
CA SER A 107 -4.80 -1.87 -8.96
C SER A 107 -4.26 -1.83 -7.53
N PHE A 108 -3.97 -0.63 -7.02
CA PHE A 108 -3.43 -0.46 -5.68
C PHE A 108 -4.48 -0.63 -4.60
N ILE A 109 -5.72 -0.22 -4.84
CA ILE A 109 -6.84 -0.49 -3.94
C ILE A 109 -7.01 -2.00 -3.72
N ALA A 110 -6.99 -2.79 -4.79
CA ALA A 110 -7.09 -4.24 -4.71
C ALA A 110 -5.88 -4.87 -3.99
N LEU A 111 -4.66 -4.40 -4.26
CA LEU A 111 -3.46 -4.86 -3.57
C LEU A 111 -3.51 -4.57 -2.07
N ILE A 112 -3.82 -3.34 -1.66
CA ILE A 112 -3.89 -2.97 -0.25
C ILE A 112 -4.96 -3.78 0.47
N LYS A 113 -6.12 -4.01 -0.16
CA LYS A 113 -7.16 -4.90 0.36
C LYS A 113 -6.60 -6.30 0.65
N SER A 114 -5.90 -6.91 -0.31
CA SER A 114 -5.33 -8.24 -0.13
C SER A 114 -4.28 -8.28 0.99
N GLN A 115 -3.49 -7.21 1.15
CA GLN A 115 -2.50 -7.10 2.24
C GLN A 115 -3.15 -6.93 3.62
N LEU A 116 -4.29 -6.22 3.71
CA LEU A 116 -5.09 -6.13 4.95
C LEU A 116 -5.67 -7.51 5.31
N GLU A 117 -6.26 -8.21 4.35
CA GLU A 117 -6.83 -9.57 4.53
C GLU A 117 -5.76 -10.59 4.94
N SER A 118 -4.54 -10.46 4.42
CA SER A 118 -3.40 -11.31 4.76
C SER A 118 -2.65 -10.89 6.04
N ALA A 119 -3.11 -9.83 6.71
CA ALA A 119 -2.47 -9.22 7.88
C ALA A 119 -1.02 -8.74 7.66
N ASN A 120 -0.61 -8.54 6.41
CA ASN A 120 0.69 -7.94 6.04
C ASN A 120 0.68 -6.42 6.14
N LEU A 121 -0.51 -5.81 6.20
CA LEU A 121 -0.70 -4.40 6.50
C LEU A 121 -1.70 -4.26 7.63
N LYS A 122 -1.40 -3.40 8.61
CA LYS A 122 -2.35 -3.07 9.67
C LYS A 122 -3.27 -1.95 9.20
N LYS A 123 -4.58 -2.11 9.42
CA LYS A 123 -5.60 -1.07 9.16
C LYS A 123 -5.21 0.26 9.81
N SER A 124 -4.69 0.23 11.05
CA SER A 124 -4.26 1.44 11.76
C SER A 124 -3.12 2.20 11.07
N THR A 125 -2.18 1.50 10.43
CA THR A 125 -1.11 2.14 9.64
C THR A 125 -1.69 2.91 8.46
N LEU A 126 -2.69 2.33 7.79
CA LEU A 126 -3.35 2.93 6.63
C LEU A 126 -4.25 4.12 7.05
N ILE A 127 -4.99 3.99 8.15
CA ILE A 127 -5.82 5.07 8.72
C ILE A 127 -4.98 6.31 8.99
N ILE A 128 -3.77 6.17 9.57
CA ILE A 128 -2.88 7.30 9.83
C ILE A 128 -2.52 8.01 8.51
N ALA A 129 -2.12 7.26 7.48
CA ALA A 129 -1.73 7.84 6.20
C ALA A 129 -2.90 8.53 5.48
N LEU A 130 -4.09 7.93 5.53
CA LEU A 130 -5.32 8.51 4.98
C LEU A 130 -5.81 9.74 5.75
N SER A 131 -5.58 9.79 7.06
CA SER A 131 -5.91 10.97 7.88
C SER A 131 -5.07 12.18 7.44
N VAL A 132 -3.78 11.97 7.17
CA VAL A 132 -2.90 13.00 6.64
C VAL A 132 -3.36 13.46 5.26
N TYR A 133 -3.65 12.52 4.34
CA TYR A 133 -4.21 12.85 3.03
C TYR A 133 -5.47 13.72 3.14
N ARG A 134 -6.44 13.30 3.97
CA ARG A 134 -7.69 14.03 4.16
C ARG A 134 -7.46 15.45 4.70
N TYR A 135 -6.49 15.62 5.60
CA TYR A 135 -6.16 16.93 6.15
C TYR A 135 -5.53 17.85 5.10
N ASP A 136 -4.53 17.34 4.36
CA ASP A 136 -3.78 18.12 3.37
C ASP A 136 -4.63 18.49 2.14
N TYR A 137 -5.58 17.64 1.76
CA TYR A 137 -6.40 17.78 0.54
C TYR A 137 -7.88 18.05 0.82
N LYS A 138 -8.22 18.57 2.00
CA LYS A 138 -9.62 18.71 2.45
C LYS A 138 -10.53 19.51 1.50
N ASP A 139 -9.94 20.38 0.68
CA ASP A 139 -10.61 21.33 -0.22
C ASP A 139 -10.39 21.01 -1.73
N ASP A 140 -9.52 20.04 -2.07
CA ASP A 140 -9.05 19.74 -3.45
C ASP A 140 -9.51 18.36 -3.95
N PHE A 141 -10.65 17.86 -3.46
CA PHE A 141 -11.06 16.47 -3.63
C PHE A 141 -11.51 16.09 -5.05
N GLU A 142 -11.89 17.02 -5.92
CA GLU A 142 -12.71 16.69 -7.12
C GLU A 142 -12.13 15.58 -8.02
N ASP A 143 -10.82 15.54 -8.25
CA ASP A 143 -10.21 14.60 -9.20
C ASP A 143 -9.96 13.19 -8.63
N LEU A 144 -9.76 13.06 -7.31
CA LEU A 144 -9.41 11.79 -6.65
C LEU A 144 -10.46 11.31 -5.64
N GLU A 145 -11.50 12.09 -5.36
CA GLU A 145 -12.56 11.76 -4.39
C GLU A 145 -13.18 10.40 -4.65
N LEU A 146 -13.48 10.09 -5.91
CA LEU A 146 -14.07 8.81 -6.28
C LEU A 146 -13.17 7.63 -5.88
N TYR A 147 -11.87 7.72 -6.16
CA TYR A 147 -10.92 6.67 -5.81
C TYR A 147 -10.66 6.62 -4.31
N PHE A 148 -10.60 7.76 -3.63
CA PHE A 148 -10.48 7.83 -2.18
C PHE A 148 -11.67 7.15 -1.49
N MET A 149 -12.91 7.50 -1.86
CA MET A 149 -14.12 6.90 -1.30
C MET A 149 -14.24 5.41 -1.63
N LYS A 150 -13.85 5.03 -2.85
CA LYS A 150 -13.73 3.60 -3.23
C LYS A 150 -12.73 2.87 -2.35
N ALA A 151 -11.56 3.46 -2.12
CA ALA A 151 -10.52 2.88 -1.29
C ALA A 151 -10.98 2.68 0.15
N LEU A 152 -11.59 3.70 0.77
CA LEU A 152 -12.18 3.61 2.11
C LEU A 152 -13.17 2.44 2.21
N LYS A 153 -14.06 2.31 1.23
CA LYS A 153 -15.03 1.21 1.17
C LYS A 153 -14.36 -0.16 1.03
N GLU A 154 -13.43 -0.32 0.09
CA GLU A 154 -12.77 -1.60 -0.17
C GLU A 154 -11.84 -2.05 0.96
N TRP A 155 -11.29 -1.09 1.71
CA TRP A 155 -10.42 -1.34 2.87
C TRP A 155 -11.19 -1.39 4.19
N ASP A 156 -12.53 -1.31 4.14
CA ASP A 156 -13.42 -1.31 5.31
C ASP A 156 -13.05 -0.22 6.34
N ILE A 157 -12.65 0.97 5.86
CA ILE A 157 -12.33 2.14 6.70
C ILE A 157 -13.47 3.13 6.59
N HIS A 158 -14.11 3.44 7.71
CA HIS A 158 -15.11 4.49 7.77
C HIS A 158 -14.46 5.87 7.86
N ILE A 159 -15.08 6.87 7.24
CA ILE A 159 -14.51 8.23 7.14
C ILE A 159 -14.37 8.92 8.51
N ASP A 160 -15.16 8.53 9.51
CA ASP A 160 -15.09 8.98 10.90
C ASP A 160 -13.93 8.34 11.68
N GLU A 161 -13.32 7.25 11.18
CA GLU A 161 -12.07 6.71 11.72
C GLU A 161 -10.86 7.57 11.36
N LEU A 162 -10.98 8.46 10.38
CA LEU A 162 -9.90 9.35 9.96
C LEU A 162 -9.83 10.56 10.89
N ALA A 163 -8.67 10.76 11.51
CA ALA A 163 -8.44 11.91 12.36
C ALA A 163 -8.45 13.22 11.56
N TYR A 164 -9.07 14.25 12.11
CA TYR A 164 -8.76 15.63 11.75
C TYR A 164 -7.52 16.01 12.57
N SER A 165 -6.32 15.85 11.99
CA SER A 165 -5.10 16.33 12.64
C SER A 165 -5.03 17.85 12.65
#